data_AF-A0A6A5KTB6-F1
#
_entry.id   AF-A0A6A5KTB6-F1
#
_cell.length_a   1.000
_cell.length_b   1.000
_cell.length_c   1.000
_cell.angle_alpha   90.00
_cell.angle_beta   90.00
_cell.angle_gamma   90.00
#
_symmetry.space_group_name_H-M   'P 1'
#
loop_
_entity.id
_entity.type
_entity.pdbx_description
1 polymer ?
#
loop_
_entity_poly.entity_id
_entity_poly.type
_entity_poly.pdbx_seq_one_letter_code
_entity_poly.pdbx_strand_id
1 'polypeptide(L)'
;MAPPDDSRCRQLADPDLVNFAVSVFIVVGILVSYLPQHYKIISRRSSRGLSPMFVLLGTVSGTASIANILTLPESTADMACCREMGSFPCAAAMLGIVQIGVQWSCFFFIMLLFLIFFPRGTSPAVQEEQDTDMPTWKEAVLVLAVSLTFFVVTFVGSLVFVYALPSHVRGWANFLGLLATILAAIQYIPQIFMTWRLQETGSLSIPMMCIQTPGSFVFAASLYARLGRGGWSAWGLFIFTGLLQACLLAMSLGFVWRDRRARRDESVGDANGNGTAPSSDRTPLLNDAT
;
A
#
# COMPACT_ATOMS: atom_id res chain seq x y z
N MET A 1 -13.52 -14.03 28.34
CA MET A 1 -13.77 -12.63 27.94
C MET A 1 -14.20 -11.88 29.19
N ALA A 2 -13.65 -10.70 29.46
CA ALA A 2 -14.16 -9.86 30.55
C ALA A 2 -15.56 -9.32 30.18
N PRO A 3 -16.43 -8.98 31.14
CA PRO A 3 -17.63 -8.20 30.84
C PRO A 3 -17.23 -6.86 30.19
N PRO A 4 -18.06 -6.31 29.29
CA PRO A 4 -17.80 -4.98 28.76
C PRO A 4 -17.75 -3.94 29.89
N ASP A 5 -16.84 -2.97 29.76
CA ASP A 5 -16.84 -1.82 30.66
C ASP A 5 -18.01 -0.90 30.28
N ASP A 6 -18.99 -0.84 31.18
CA ASP A 6 -20.19 -0.01 31.13
C ASP A 6 -19.87 1.49 30.91
N SER A 7 -18.68 1.96 31.30
CA SER A 7 -18.20 3.30 30.95
C SER A 7 -17.69 3.41 29.51
N ARG A 8 -17.04 2.38 28.96
CA ARG A 8 -16.57 2.34 27.56
C ARG A 8 -17.74 2.23 26.59
N CYS A 9 -18.72 1.37 26.83
CA CYS A 9 -19.86 1.25 25.93
C CYS A 9 -20.72 2.53 25.93
N ARG A 10 -20.84 3.26 27.06
CA ARG A 10 -21.46 4.60 27.06
C ARG A 10 -20.68 5.63 26.22
N GLN A 11 -19.35 5.59 26.24
CA GLN A 11 -18.54 6.48 25.39
C GLN A 11 -18.69 6.15 23.90
N LEU A 12 -18.80 4.87 23.54
CA LEU A 12 -19.04 4.47 22.14
C LEU A 12 -20.47 4.78 21.67
N ALA A 13 -21.44 4.95 22.58
CA ALA A 13 -22.83 5.25 22.26
C ALA A 13 -23.04 6.68 21.71
N ASP A 14 -22.11 7.62 21.96
CA ASP A 14 -22.13 8.99 21.43
C ASP A 14 -20.94 9.21 20.45
N PRO A 15 -21.07 8.78 19.19
CA PRO A 15 -19.96 8.76 18.25
C PRO A 15 -19.62 10.14 17.67
N ASP A 16 -18.33 10.51 17.74
CA ASP A 16 -17.82 11.72 17.08
C ASP A 16 -18.10 11.71 15.57
N LEU A 17 -18.95 12.64 15.13
CA LEU A 17 -19.43 12.74 13.76
C LEU A 17 -18.33 13.16 12.76
N VAL A 18 -17.31 13.87 13.22
CA VAL A 18 -16.16 14.27 12.38
C VAL A 18 -15.25 13.06 12.15
N ASN A 19 -14.96 12.28 13.19
CA ASN A 19 -14.24 11.02 13.08
C ASN A 19 -15.01 10.02 12.19
N PHE A 20 -16.34 9.95 12.33
CA PHE A 20 -17.20 9.15 11.45
C PHE A 20 -17.06 9.58 9.99
N ALA A 21 -17.26 10.87 9.68
CA ALA A 21 -17.19 11.39 8.32
C ALA A 21 -15.80 11.22 7.68
N VAL A 22 -14.73 11.53 8.41
CA VAL A 22 -13.33 11.27 8.01
C VAL A 22 -13.12 9.78 7.76
N SER A 23 -13.66 8.91 8.61
CA SER A 23 -13.45 7.47 8.49
C SER A 23 -14.17 6.89 7.27
N VAL A 24 -15.39 7.33 6.97
CA VAL A 24 -16.12 6.98 5.74
C VAL A 24 -15.39 7.49 4.50
N PHE A 25 -14.89 8.74 4.52
CA PHE A 25 -14.10 9.30 3.43
C PHE A 25 -12.84 8.47 3.14
N ILE A 26 -12.14 7.98 4.16
CA ILE A 26 -11.00 7.07 4.00
C ILE A 26 -11.42 5.74 3.35
N VAL A 27 -12.54 5.12 3.73
CA VAL A 27 -13.02 3.88 3.10
C VAL A 27 -13.28 4.08 1.60
N VAL A 28 -13.96 5.18 1.23
CA VAL A 28 -14.19 5.53 -0.18
C VAL A 28 -12.86 5.80 -0.90
N GLY A 29 -11.94 6.54 -0.27
CA GLY A 29 -10.60 6.82 -0.80
C GLY A 29 -9.77 5.57 -1.06
N ILE A 30 -9.84 4.55 -0.18
CA ILE A 30 -9.19 3.25 -0.39
C ILE A 30 -9.78 2.56 -1.63
N LEU A 31 -11.10 2.42 -1.72
CA LEU A 31 -11.77 1.77 -2.87
C LEU A 31 -11.42 2.46 -4.20
N VAL A 32 -11.49 3.79 -4.25
CA VAL A 32 -11.14 4.59 -5.43
C VAL A 32 -9.65 4.49 -5.78
N SER A 33 -8.75 4.40 -4.80
CA SER A 33 -7.30 4.26 -5.04
C SER A 33 -6.91 2.91 -5.65
N TYR A 34 -7.63 1.84 -5.31
CA TYR A 34 -7.34 0.49 -5.80
C TYR A 34 -7.98 0.18 -7.17
N LEU A 35 -9.15 0.79 -7.48
CA LEU A 35 -9.89 0.56 -8.72
C LEU A 35 -9.05 0.67 -10.02
N PRO A 36 -8.20 1.70 -10.23
CA PRO A 36 -7.35 1.80 -11.42
C PRO A 36 -6.38 0.62 -11.57
N GLN A 37 -5.86 0.09 -10.45
CA GLN A 37 -4.91 -1.02 -10.48
C GLN A 37 -5.61 -2.35 -10.76
N HIS A 38 -6.79 -2.60 -10.18
CA HIS A 38 -7.62 -3.76 -10.54
C HIS A 38 -8.00 -3.71 -12.03
N TYR A 39 -8.49 -2.56 -12.51
CA TYR A 39 -8.83 -2.36 -13.92
C TYR A 39 -7.63 -2.59 -14.85
N LYS A 40 -6.44 -2.08 -14.51
CA LYS A 40 -5.21 -2.25 -15.30
C LYS A 40 -4.80 -3.72 -15.46
N ILE A 41 -4.94 -4.55 -14.42
CA ILE A 41 -4.62 -5.98 -14.49
C ILE A 41 -5.67 -6.73 -15.32
N ILE A 42 -6.96 -6.47 -15.05
CA ILE A 42 -8.09 -7.16 -15.72
C ILE A 42 -8.13 -6.84 -17.22
N SER A 43 -8.01 -5.56 -17.61
CA SER A 43 -8.04 -5.11 -19.01
C SER A 43 -6.86 -5.65 -19.82
N ARG A 44 -5.66 -5.70 -19.23
CA ARG A 44 -4.45 -6.25 -19.87
C ARG A 44 -4.38 -7.79 -19.84
N ARG A 45 -5.25 -8.45 -19.04
CA ARG A 45 -5.22 -9.89 -18.75
C ARG A 45 -3.81 -10.42 -18.42
N SER A 46 -3.00 -9.60 -17.76
CA SER A 46 -1.57 -9.87 -17.55
C SER A 46 -1.05 -9.14 -16.32
N SER A 47 -0.28 -9.83 -15.49
CA SER A 47 0.39 -9.26 -14.30
C SER A 47 1.80 -8.71 -14.57
N ARG A 48 2.23 -8.60 -15.84
CA ARG A 48 3.53 -7.99 -16.21
C ARG A 48 3.75 -6.63 -15.54
N GLY A 49 4.91 -6.45 -14.91
CA GLY A 49 5.27 -5.26 -14.14
C GLY A 49 4.85 -5.26 -12.66
N LEU A 50 4.28 -6.37 -12.14
CA LEU A 50 4.12 -6.60 -10.70
C LEU A 50 5.23 -7.53 -10.18
N SER A 51 6.01 -7.06 -9.21
CA SER A 51 7.01 -7.89 -8.53
C SER A 51 6.32 -8.96 -7.65
N PRO A 52 6.70 -10.25 -7.75
CA PRO A 52 6.19 -11.30 -6.87
C PRO A 52 6.46 -10.99 -5.39
N MET A 53 7.64 -10.45 -5.09
CA MET A 53 8.03 -10.06 -3.72
C MET A 53 7.20 -8.90 -3.17
N PHE A 54 6.81 -7.93 -4.01
CA PHE A 54 5.89 -6.87 -3.60
C PHE A 54 4.51 -7.43 -3.20
N VAL A 55 3.97 -8.36 -4.01
CA VAL A 55 2.69 -9.04 -3.73
C VAL A 55 2.79 -9.88 -2.45
N LEU A 56 3.87 -10.64 -2.26
CA LEU A 56 4.11 -11.44 -1.06
C LEU A 56 4.19 -10.57 0.20
N LEU A 57 5.08 -9.59 0.23
CA LEU A 57 5.28 -8.72 1.40
C LEU A 57 4.00 -7.94 1.74
N GLY A 58 3.28 -7.44 0.74
CA GLY A 58 2.02 -6.74 0.93
C GLY A 58 0.90 -7.63 1.46
N THR A 59 0.76 -8.86 0.96
CA THR A 59 -0.25 -9.81 1.46
C THR A 59 0.06 -10.28 2.88
N VAL A 60 1.33 -10.60 3.19
CA VAL A 60 1.75 -11.03 4.54
C VAL A 60 1.64 -9.87 5.54
N SER A 61 2.12 -8.67 5.21
CA SER A 61 2.00 -7.47 6.05
C SER A 61 0.53 -7.09 6.27
N GLY A 62 -0.29 -7.05 5.21
CA GLY A 62 -1.71 -6.77 5.30
C GLY A 62 -2.47 -7.80 6.14
N THR A 63 -2.12 -9.08 6.02
CA THR A 63 -2.72 -10.16 6.83
C THR A 63 -2.37 -10.03 8.30
N ALA A 64 -1.12 -9.70 8.62
CA ALA A 64 -0.70 -9.39 9.98
C ALA A 64 -1.36 -8.10 10.52
N SER A 65 -1.61 -7.10 9.68
CA SER A 65 -2.30 -5.86 10.06
C SER A 65 -3.80 -6.08 10.37
N ILE A 66 -4.54 -6.83 9.55
CA ILE A 66 -5.95 -7.15 9.86
C ILE A 66 -6.07 -8.08 11.06
N ALA A 67 -5.15 -9.04 11.23
CA ALA A 67 -5.11 -9.89 12.42
C ALA A 67 -4.71 -9.11 13.69
N ASN A 68 -3.82 -8.10 13.59
CA ASN A 68 -3.50 -7.20 14.69
C ASN A 68 -4.75 -6.48 15.22
N ILE A 69 -5.49 -5.77 14.35
CA ILE A 69 -6.67 -5.01 14.80
C ILE A 69 -7.79 -5.94 15.31
N LEU A 70 -7.99 -7.11 14.70
CA LEU A 70 -9.03 -8.07 15.15
C LEU A 70 -8.70 -8.76 16.48
N THR A 71 -7.42 -8.87 16.86
CA THR A 71 -6.98 -9.47 18.14
C THR A 71 -6.65 -8.44 19.22
N LEU A 72 -6.65 -7.15 18.89
CA LEU A 72 -6.39 -6.07 19.84
C LEU A 72 -7.52 -6.01 20.91
N PRO A 73 -7.22 -6.10 22.22
CA PRO A 73 -8.23 -6.13 23.28
C PRO A 73 -9.24 -4.99 23.19
N GLU A 74 -8.76 -3.78 22.92
CA GLU A 74 -9.54 -2.56 22.73
C GLU A 74 -10.62 -2.75 21.65
N SER A 75 -10.24 -3.27 20.48
CA SER A 75 -11.18 -3.56 19.38
C SER A 75 -12.10 -4.73 19.68
N THR A 76 -11.67 -5.74 20.46
CA THR A 76 -12.56 -6.82 20.90
C THR A 76 -13.60 -6.36 21.93
N ALA A 77 -13.29 -5.34 22.73
CA ALA A 77 -14.26 -4.69 23.62
C ALA A 77 -15.27 -3.86 22.83
N ASP A 78 -14.81 -3.13 21.80
CA ASP A 78 -15.68 -2.36 20.90
C ASP A 78 -16.66 -3.28 20.14
N MET A 79 -16.19 -4.43 19.67
CA MET A 79 -17.03 -5.49 19.09
C MET A 79 -18.00 -6.12 20.08
N ALA A 80 -17.71 -6.09 21.39
CA ALA A 80 -18.64 -6.57 22.42
C ALA A 80 -19.76 -5.56 22.70
N CYS A 81 -19.43 -4.26 22.87
CA CYS A 81 -20.39 -3.19 23.08
C CYS A 81 -21.46 -3.12 21.96
N CYS A 82 -21.12 -3.51 20.73
CA CYS A 82 -22.05 -3.58 19.60
C CYS A 82 -23.33 -4.42 19.82
N ARG A 83 -23.40 -5.26 20.88
CA ARG A 83 -24.62 -6.00 21.25
C ARG A 83 -25.64 -5.18 22.04
N GLU A 84 -25.20 -4.09 22.66
CA GLU A 84 -25.97 -3.30 23.64
C GLU A 84 -26.26 -1.87 23.13
N MET A 85 -25.62 -1.46 22.03
CA MET A 85 -25.73 -0.14 21.43
C MET A 85 -26.58 -0.14 20.14
N GLY A 86 -27.04 1.05 19.75
CA GLY A 86 -27.70 1.26 18.46
C GLY A 86 -26.81 0.96 17.25
N SER A 87 -27.43 0.72 16.09
CA SER A 87 -26.75 0.36 14.84
C SER A 87 -25.77 1.44 14.35
N PHE A 88 -26.11 2.72 14.46
CA PHE A 88 -25.24 3.83 14.06
C PHE A 88 -23.98 3.95 14.96
N PRO A 89 -24.08 4.00 16.30
CA PRO A 89 -22.91 3.91 17.18
C PRO A 89 -22.04 2.67 16.95
N CYS A 90 -22.63 1.48 16.78
CA CYS A 90 -21.85 0.28 16.47
C CYS A 90 -21.12 0.39 15.12
N ALA A 91 -21.80 0.82 14.05
CA ALA A 91 -21.17 1.05 12.75
C ALA A 91 -20.05 2.10 12.85
N ALA A 92 -20.29 3.19 13.58
CA ALA A 92 -19.30 4.22 13.83
C ALA A 92 -18.05 3.68 14.53
N ALA A 93 -18.19 2.84 15.57
CA ALA A 93 -17.09 2.18 16.25
C ALA A 93 -16.31 1.21 15.31
N MET A 94 -17.04 0.39 14.54
CA MET A 94 -16.45 -0.64 13.67
C MET A 94 -15.69 -0.09 12.45
N LEU A 95 -15.90 1.17 12.04
CA LEU A 95 -15.25 1.76 10.86
C LEU A 95 -13.72 1.58 10.81
N GLY A 96 -13.02 1.62 11.95
CA GLY A 96 -11.56 1.39 12.00
C GLY A 96 -11.15 -0.01 11.55
N ILE A 97 -11.92 -1.03 11.95
CA ILE A 97 -11.72 -2.43 11.52
C ILE A 97 -12.11 -2.56 10.05
N VAL A 98 -13.21 -1.93 9.62
CA VAL A 98 -13.68 -1.93 8.23
C VAL A 98 -12.66 -1.31 7.28
N GLN A 99 -12.01 -0.20 7.65
CA GLN A 99 -10.96 0.43 6.83
C GLN A 99 -9.80 -0.54 6.54
N ILE A 100 -9.25 -1.17 7.59
CA ILE A 100 -8.15 -2.13 7.46
C ILE A 100 -8.62 -3.39 6.70
N GLY A 101 -9.85 -3.87 6.96
CA GLY A 101 -10.45 -5.02 6.29
C GLY A 101 -10.70 -4.80 4.81
N VAL A 102 -11.16 -3.61 4.41
CA VAL A 102 -11.34 -3.20 3.00
C VAL A 102 -9.98 -3.10 2.32
N GLN A 103 -8.98 -2.45 2.93
CA GLN A 103 -7.63 -2.37 2.37
C GLN A 103 -7.00 -3.76 2.18
N TRP A 104 -7.11 -4.65 3.17
CA TRP A 104 -6.67 -6.04 3.06
C TRP A 104 -7.40 -6.79 1.94
N SER A 105 -8.72 -6.67 1.86
CA SER A 105 -9.53 -7.32 0.82
C SER A 105 -9.18 -6.84 -0.59
N CYS A 106 -8.97 -5.53 -0.77
CA CYS A 106 -8.55 -4.95 -2.05
C CYS A 106 -7.15 -5.43 -2.47
N PHE A 107 -6.20 -5.55 -1.53
CA PHE A 107 -4.86 -6.08 -1.82
C PHE A 107 -4.88 -7.60 -2.07
N PHE A 108 -5.68 -8.36 -1.32
CA PHE A 108 -5.90 -9.79 -1.55
C PHE A 108 -6.51 -10.04 -2.94
N PHE A 109 -7.41 -9.18 -3.41
CA PHE A 109 -7.91 -9.24 -4.78
C PHE A 109 -6.83 -8.93 -5.83
N ILE A 110 -5.87 -8.03 -5.56
CA ILE A 110 -4.67 -7.88 -6.42
C ILE A 110 -3.86 -9.18 -6.46
N MET A 111 -3.64 -9.85 -5.32
CA MET A 111 -2.94 -11.14 -5.28
C MET A 111 -3.67 -12.22 -6.11
N LEU A 112 -5.00 -12.34 -6.00
CA LEU A 112 -5.78 -13.26 -6.81
C LEU A 112 -5.65 -12.96 -8.30
N LEU A 113 -5.79 -11.69 -8.71
CA LEU A 113 -5.60 -11.27 -10.10
C LEU A 113 -4.17 -11.54 -10.60
N PHE A 114 -3.16 -11.32 -9.76
CA PHE A 114 -1.75 -11.61 -10.06
C PHE A 114 -1.52 -13.10 -10.36
N LEU A 115 -2.14 -14.00 -9.60
CA LEU A 115 -2.04 -15.46 -9.76
C LEU A 115 -2.88 -16.01 -10.93
N ILE A 116 -4.04 -15.39 -11.21
CA ILE A 116 -4.92 -15.73 -12.33
C ILE A 116 -4.27 -15.33 -13.67
N PHE A 117 -3.76 -14.10 -13.75
CA PHE A 117 -3.14 -13.51 -14.95
C PHE A 117 -1.61 -13.60 -14.96
N PHE A 118 -1.04 -14.50 -14.16
CA PHE A 118 0.39 -14.82 -14.21
C PHE A 118 0.73 -15.49 -15.56
N PRO A 119 1.84 -15.10 -16.23
CA PRO A 119 2.32 -15.80 -17.42
C PRO A 119 2.69 -17.26 -17.12
N ARG A 120 1.75 -18.18 -17.33
CA ARG A 120 2.02 -19.63 -17.36
C ARG A 120 2.71 -19.93 -18.68
N GLY A 121 3.93 -20.45 -18.62
CA GLY A 121 4.84 -20.56 -19.76
C GLY A 121 4.43 -21.62 -20.79
N THR A 122 3.40 -21.32 -21.58
CA THR A 122 2.94 -22.15 -22.72
C THR A 122 2.47 -21.26 -23.87
N SER A 123 3.41 -20.70 -24.62
CA SER A 123 3.19 -20.24 -26.00
C SER A 123 4.49 -20.43 -26.80
N PRO A 124 4.60 -21.48 -27.63
CA PRO A 124 5.85 -21.79 -28.35
C PRO A 124 6.32 -20.70 -29.32
N ALA A 125 5.44 -19.76 -29.70
CA ALA A 125 5.73 -18.67 -30.63
C ALA A 125 6.46 -17.46 -29.98
N VAL A 126 6.92 -17.57 -28.74
CA VAL A 126 7.62 -16.49 -28.00
C VAL A 126 8.85 -17.06 -27.28
N GLN A 127 9.70 -17.79 -28.01
CA GLN A 127 10.92 -18.41 -27.48
C GLN A 127 12.24 -17.89 -28.10
N GLU A 128 12.19 -17.01 -29.11
CA GLU A 128 13.40 -16.52 -29.79
C GLU A 128 14.01 -15.25 -29.13
N GLU A 129 13.26 -14.52 -28.30
CA GLU A 129 13.80 -13.46 -27.44
C GLU A 129 13.73 -13.89 -25.97
N GLN A 130 14.81 -14.49 -25.47
CA GLN A 130 14.97 -14.87 -24.06
C GLN A 130 15.29 -13.63 -23.20
N ASP A 131 14.27 -12.84 -22.87
CA ASP A 131 14.38 -11.81 -21.83
C ASP A 131 14.50 -12.50 -20.45
N THR A 132 15.71 -12.51 -19.88
CA THR A 132 16.14 -13.44 -18.81
C THR A 132 15.59 -13.13 -17.42
N ASP A 133 14.79 -12.07 -17.26
CA ASP A 133 14.30 -11.56 -15.95
C ASP A 133 12.78 -11.73 -15.75
N MET A 134 12.09 -12.58 -16.53
CA MET A 134 10.68 -12.90 -16.25
C MET A 134 10.53 -13.82 -15.02
N PRO A 135 9.74 -13.42 -14.00
CA PRO A 135 9.43 -14.26 -12.86
C PRO A 135 8.91 -15.64 -13.24
N THR A 136 9.51 -16.68 -12.68
CA THR A 136 9.18 -18.08 -12.94
C THR A 136 7.80 -18.41 -12.35
N TRP A 137 7.02 -19.28 -13.01
CA TRP A 137 5.80 -19.85 -12.40
C TRP A 137 6.03 -20.47 -11.01
N LYS A 138 7.24 -20.97 -10.73
CA LYS A 138 7.69 -21.43 -9.41
C LYS A 138 7.60 -20.34 -8.33
N GLU A 139 7.92 -19.08 -8.68
CA GLU A 139 7.81 -17.94 -7.76
C GLU A 139 6.36 -17.58 -7.48
N ALA A 140 5.49 -17.59 -8.49
CA ALA A 140 4.04 -17.38 -8.28
C ALA A 140 3.44 -18.43 -7.32
N VAL A 141 3.82 -19.70 -7.49
CA VAL A 141 3.43 -20.80 -6.60
C VAL A 141 4.03 -20.61 -5.19
N LEU A 142 5.29 -20.18 -5.07
CA LEU A 142 5.92 -19.88 -3.78
C LEU A 142 5.21 -18.71 -3.06
N VAL A 143 4.91 -17.63 -3.77
CA VAL A 143 4.17 -16.47 -3.22
C VAL A 143 2.80 -16.89 -2.69
N LEU A 144 2.06 -17.72 -3.44
CA LEU A 144 0.80 -18.29 -2.99
C LEU A 144 0.98 -19.19 -1.76
N ALA A 145 1.93 -20.13 -1.80
CA ALA A 145 2.15 -21.11 -0.73
C ALA A 145 2.58 -20.44 0.59
N VAL A 146 3.50 -19.47 0.53
CA VAL A 146 3.94 -18.72 1.71
C VAL A 146 2.83 -17.80 2.23
N SER A 147 2.10 -17.10 1.35
CA SER A 147 0.97 -16.25 1.78
C SER A 147 -0.16 -17.05 2.43
N LEU A 148 -0.50 -18.22 1.87
CA LEU A 148 -1.55 -19.09 2.40
C LEU A 148 -1.11 -19.75 3.71
N THR A 149 0.11 -20.26 3.80
CA THR A 149 0.67 -20.81 5.05
C THR A 149 0.69 -19.73 6.14
N PHE A 150 1.14 -18.51 5.82
CA PHE A 150 1.15 -17.41 6.77
C PHE A 150 -0.26 -17.01 7.22
N PHE A 151 -1.23 -16.97 6.30
CA PHE A 151 -2.63 -16.71 6.63
C PHE A 151 -3.19 -17.77 7.59
N VAL A 152 -2.98 -19.06 7.31
CA VAL A 152 -3.45 -20.16 8.17
C VAL A 152 -2.79 -20.12 9.54
N VAL A 153 -1.46 -19.92 9.62
CA VAL A 153 -0.73 -19.80 10.89
C VAL A 153 -1.20 -18.59 11.70
N THR A 154 -1.40 -17.43 11.04
CA THR A 154 -1.88 -16.21 11.69
C THR A 154 -3.32 -16.36 12.17
N PHE A 155 -4.19 -17.00 11.39
CA PHE A 155 -5.59 -17.26 11.76
C PHE A 155 -5.69 -18.22 12.94
N VAL A 156 -5.04 -19.39 12.87
CA VAL A 156 -5.04 -20.40 13.95
C VAL A 156 -4.39 -19.83 15.22
N GLY A 157 -3.25 -19.13 15.10
CA GLY A 157 -2.62 -18.44 16.22
C GLY A 157 -3.54 -17.42 16.88
N SER A 158 -4.26 -16.62 16.08
CA SER A 158 -5.23 -15.65 16.58
C SER A 158 -6.39 -16.32 17.33
N LEU A 159 -6.93 -17.45 16.83
CA LEU A 159 -7.95 -18.22 17.55
C LEU A 159 -7.41 -18.76 18.89
N VAL A 160 -6.19 -19.29 18.92
CA VAL A 160 -5.55 -19.79 20.16
C VAL A 160 -5.36 -18.67 21.18
N PHE A 161 -4.86 -17.50 20.77
CA PHE A 161 -4.67 -16.37 21.68
C PHE A 161 -5.98 -15.71 22.14
N VAL A 162 -7.03 -15.70 21.32
CA VAL A 162 -8.35 -15.17 21.70
C VAL A 162 -9.11 -16.12 22.65
N TYR A 163 -9.11 -17.43 22.38
CA TYR A 163 -9.95 -18.38 23.11
C TYR A 163 -9.22 -19.18 24.20
N ALA A 164 -7.97 -19.60 23.97
CA ALA A 164 -7.22 -20.44 24.91
C ALA A 164 -6.23 -19.65 25.80
N LEU A 165 -5.63 -18.58 25.28
CA LEU A 165 -4.63 -17.76 25.99
C LEU A 165 -4.98 -16.26 26.06
N PRO A 166 -6.19 -15.87 26.52
CA PRO A 166 -6.67 -14.48 26.48
C PRO A 166 -5.82 -13.50 27.30
N SER A 167 -5.07 -13.97 28.31
CA SER A 167 -4.08 -13.18 29.05
C SER A 167 -2.94 -12.65 28.17
N HIS A 168 -2.63 -13.33 27.07
CA HIS A 168 -1.51 -13.02 26.17
C HIS A 168 -1.95 -12.39 24.84
N VAL A 169 -3.26 -12.21 24.62
CA VAL A 169 -3.80 -11.73 23.33
C VAL A 169 -3.27 -10.35 22.92
N ARG A 170 -3.03 -9.42 23.88
CA ARG A 170 -2.37 -8.13 23.60
C ARG A 170 -0.91 -8.31 23.14
N GLY A 171 -0.21 -9.31 23.66
CA GLY A 171 1.16 -9.65 23.24
C GLY A 171 1.19 -10.17 21.79
N TRP A 172 0.25 -11.07 21.46
CA TRP A 172 0.05 -11.57 20.10
C TRP A 172 -0.31 -10.44 19.12
N ALA A 173 -1.25 -9.57 19.49
CA ALA A 173 -1.60 -8.39 18.69
C ALA A 173 -0.35 -7.53 18.46
N ASN A 174 0.35 -7.10 19.51
CA ASN A 174 1.55 -6.26 19.40
C ASN A 174 2.63 -6.90 18.50
N PHE A 175 2.85 -8.22 18.60
CA PHE A 175 3.76 -8.97 17.73
C PHE A 175 3.34 -8.86 16.24
N LEU A 176 2.06 -9.08 15.93
CA LEU A 176 1.54 -8.96 14.56
C LEU A 176 1.67 -7.53 14.00
N GLY A 177 1.42 -6.50 14.81
CA GLY A 177 1.56 -5.10 14.39
C GLY A 177 3.03 -4.72 14.11
N LEU A 178 3.96 -5.16 14.96
CA LEU A 178 5.40 -4.99 14.73
C LEU A 178 5.87 -5.77 13.49
N LEU A 179 5.43 -7.03 13.32
CA LEU A 179 5.75 -7.85 12.15
C LEU A 179 5.26 -7.19 10.85
N ALA A 180 4.01 -6.72 10.82
CA ALA A 180 3.45 -6.01 9.68
C ALA A 180 4.25 -4.74 9.35
N THR A 181 4.71 -4.01 10.37
CA THR A 181 5.55 -2.81 10.26
C THR A 181 6.94 -3.13 9.70
N ILE A 182 7.58 -4.21 10.18
CA ILE A 182 8.89 -4.68 9.68
C ILE A 182 8.78 -5.14 8.21
N LEU A 183 7.72 -5.87 7.85
CA LEU A 183 7.48 -6.29 6.46
C LEU A 183 7.26 -5.09 5.53
N ALA A 184 6.58 -4.04 6.00
CA ALA A 184 6.44 -2.79 5.26
C ALA A 184 7.77 -2.02 5.15
N ALA A 185 8.62 -2.05 6.19
CA ALA A 185 9.98 -1.51 6.11
C ALA A 185 10.80 -2.21 5.00
N ILE A 186 10.74 -3.55 4.95
CA ILE A 186 11.39 -4.37 3.91
C ILE A 186 10.83 -4.07 2.51
N GLN A 187 9.55 -3.67 2.39
CA GLN A 187 8.94 -3.29 1.12
C GLN A 187 9.37 -1.89 0.65
N TYR A 188 9.37 -0.89 1.53
CA TYR A 188 9.62 0.52 1.16
C TYR A 188 11.10 0.94 1.20
N ILE A 189 11.94 0.41 2.10
CA ILE A 189 13.34 0.87 2.24
C ILE A 189 14.19 0.55 0.99
N PRO A 190 14.10 -0.63 0.35
CA PRO A 190 14.81 -0.90 -0.90
C PRO A 190 14.35 0.03 -2.04
N GLN A 191 13.07 0.41 -2.06
CA GLN A 191 12.53 1.37 -3.03
C GLN A 191 13.10 2.78 -2.79
N ILE A 192 13.16 3.24 -1.54
CA ILE A 192 13.81 4.50 -1.14
C ILE A 192 15.27 4.52 -1.61
N PHE A 193 16.03 3.46 -1.32
CA PHE A 193 17.43 3.36 -1.73
C PHE A 193 17.60 3.32 -3.26
N MET A 194 16.75 2.58 -3.98
CA MET A 194 16.81 2.49 -5.44
C MET A 194 16.48 3.84 -6.10
N THR A 195 15.40 4.51 -5.68
CA THR A 195 15.06 5.86 -6.17
C THR A 195 16.18 6.86 -5.86
N TRP A 196 16.79 6.80 -4.68
CA TRP A 196 17.94 7.64 -4.34
C TRP A 196 19.19 7.32 -5.18
N ARG A 197 19.46 6.05 -5.50
CA ARG A 197 20.59 5.63 -6.34
C ARG A 197 20.42 5.99 -7.81
N LEU A 198 19.23 5.82 -8.37
CA LEU A 198 18.95 6.12 -9.77
C LEU A 198 18.75 7.61 -10.06
N GLN A 199 18.44 8.42 -9.04
CA GLN A 199 18.18 9.86 -9.18
C GLN A 199 17.02 10.21 -10.14
N GLU A 200 16.13 9.23 -10.37
CA GLU A 200 14.92 9.30 -11.19
C GLU A 200 13.72 8.74 -10.43
N THR A 201 12.52 9.20 -10.79
CA THR A 201 11.26 8.71 -10.19
C THR A 201 10.77 7.38 -10.76
N GLY A 202 11.37 6.90 -11.84
CA GLY A 202 11.01 5.63 -12.50
C GLY A 202 9.51 5.54 -12.81
N SER A 203 8.91 4.40 -12.50
CA SER A 203 7.48 4.11 -12.70
C SER A 203 6.56 4.58 -11.55
N LEU A 204 7.06 5.37 -10.59
CA LEU A 204 6.31 5.76 -9.40
C LEU A 204 5.20 6.76 -9.71
N SER A 205 3.95 6.43 -9.34
CA SER A 205 2.82 7.35 -9.49
C SER A 205 2.85 8.44 -8.41
N ILE A 206 3.54 9.55 -8.71
CA ILE A 206 3.61 10.73 -7.84
C ILE A 206 2.20 11.22 -7.43
N PRO A 207 1.19 11.30 -8.32
CA PRO A 207 -0.17 11.71 -7.93
C PRO A 207 -0.81 10.78 -6.88
N MET A 208 -0.55 9.47 -6.97
CA MET A 208 -1.02 8.50 -5.97
C MET A 208 -0.33 8.71 -4.62
N MET A 209 0.98 8.95 -4.62
CA MET A 209 1.76 9.23 -3.40
C MET A 209 1.34 10.55 -2.74
N CYS A 210 1.02 11.60 -3.51
CA CYS A 210 0.48 12.87 -2.99
C CYS A 210 -0.84 12.71 -2.22
N ILE A 211 -1.67 11.72 -2.57
CA ILE A 211 -2.95 11.45 -1.90
C ILE A 211 -2.76 10.46 -0.75
N GLN A 212 -1.99 9.39 -0.98
CA GLN A 212 -1.80 8.30 -0.02
C GLN A 212 -1.00 8.74 1.21
N THR A 213 0.05 9.55 1.03
CA THR A 213 0.92 10.02 2.12
C THR A 213 0.13 10.77 3.21
N PRO A 214 -0.61 11.88 2.93
CA PRO A 214 -1.43 12.53 3.95
C PRO A 214 -2.56 11.63 4.45
N GLY A 215 -3.15 10.80 3.57
CA GLY A 215 -4.19 9.84 3.94
C GLY A 215 -3.76 8.86 5.04
N SER A 216 -2.52 8.38 5.01
CA SER A 216 -1.98 7.47 6.03
C SER A 216 -1.91 8.11 7.43
N PHE A 217 -1.53 9.40 7.52
CA PHE A 217 -1.49 10.13 8.78
C PHE A 217 -2.90 10.44 9.31
N VAL A 218 -3.86 10.78 8.43
CA VAL A 218 -5.26 11.00 8.83
C VAL A 218 -5.90 9.69 9.31
N PHE A 219 -5.58 8.56 8.67
CA PHE A 219 -6.02 7.22 9.09
C PHE A 219 -5.37 6.79 10.42
N ALA A 220 -4.08 7.06 10.62
CA ALA A 220 -3.43 6.86 11.92
C ALA A 220 -4.10 7.70 13.04
N ALA A 221 -4.44 8.96 12.75
CA ALA A 221 -5.14 9.83 13.68
C ALA A 221 -6.58 9.36 13.97
N SER A 222 -7.33 8.90 12.96
CA SER A 222 -8.69 8.39 13.16
C SER A 222 -8.69 7.12 14.01
N LEU A 223 -7.71 6.22 13.82
CA LEU A 223 -7.49 5.04 14.65
C LEU A 223 -7.02 5.39 16.08
N TYR A 224 -6.11 6.35 16.26
CA TYR A 224 -5.68 6.80 17.59
C TYR A 224 -6.85 7.37 18.41
N ALA A 225 -7.73 8.16 17.79
CA ALA A 225 -8.91 8.70 18.46
C ALA A 225 -9.91 7.63 18.93
N ARG A 226 -9.88 6.41 18.36
CA ARG A 226 -10.75 5.28 18.70
C ARG A 226 -10.14 4.32 19.73
N LEU A 227 -8.89 3.94 19.48
CA LEU A 227 -8.16 2.91 20.24
C LEU A 227 -7.29 3.50 21.36
N GLY A 228 -7.15 4.82 21.39
CA GLY A 228 -6.26 5.55 22.28
C GLY A 228 -4.81 5.06 22.20
N ARG A 229 -4.13 5.11 23.34
CA ARG A 229 -2.75 4.62 23.50
C ARG A 229 -2.65 3.08 23.47
N GLY A 230 -3.75 2.36 23.68
CA GLY A 230 -3.77 0.90 23.68
C GLY A 230 -3.49 0.31 22.29
N GLY A 231 -4.15 0.84 21.26
CA GLY A 231 -3.99 0.39 19.87
C GLY A 231 -2.75 0.87 19.12
N TRP A 232 -1.65 1.19 19.82
CA TRP A 232 -0.42 1.71 19.20
C TRP A 232 0.17 0.78 18.13
N SER A 233 -0.01 -0.54 18.27
CA SER A 233 0.40 -1.53 17.28
C SER A 233 -0.33 -1.39 15.94
N ALA A 234 -1.57 -0.86 15.97
CA ALA A 234 -2.42 -0.69 14.80
C ALA A 234 -2.18 0.67 14.13
N TRP A 235 -2.31 1.78 14.86
CA TRP A 235 -2.11 3.11 14.28
C TRP A 235 -0.64 3.45 14.02
N GLY A 236 0.30 2.91 14.80
CA GLY A 236 1.73 3.15 14.64
C GLY A 236 2.29 2.67 13.29
N LEU A 237 1.73 1.57 12.76
CA LEU A 237 2.04 1.07 11.42
C LEU A 237 1.74 2.09 10.32
N PHE A 238 0.62 2.81 10.43
CA PHE A 238 0.22 3.83 9.45
C PHE A 238 1.06 5.11 9.55
N ILE A 239 1.52 5.49 10.76
CA ILE A 239 2.51 6.56 10.92
C ILE A 239 3.85 6.15 10.28
N PHE A 240 4.34 4.94 10.59
CA PHE A 240 5.64 4.48 10.10
C PHE A 240 5.67 4.34 8.57
N THR A 241 4.63 3.73 7.98
CA THR A 241 4.52 3.64 6.52
C THR A 241 4.30 5.00 5.86
N GLY A 242 3.52 5.89 6.50
CA GLY A 242 3.34 7.27 6.06
C GLY A 242 4.65 8.08 6.03
N LEU A 243 5.55 7.87 6.99
CA LEU A 243 6.88 8.49 6.99
C LEU A 243 7.75 7.97 5.84
N LEU A 244 7.75 6.67 5.56
CA LEU A 244 8.50 6.11 4.43
C LEU A 244 7.93 6.59 3.07
N GLN A 245 6.60 6.71 2.95
CA GLN A 245 5.94 7.31 1.78
C GLN A 245 6.28 8.79 1.63
N ALA A 246 6.32 9.55 2.73
CA ALA A 246 6.73 10.96 2.72
C ALA A 246 8.19 11.14 2.25
N CYS A 247 9.11 10.26 2.67
CA CYS A 247 10.49 10.25 2.16
C CYS A 247 10.54 9.98 0.64
N LEU A 248 9.81 8.97 0.14
CA LEU A 248 9.69 8.70 -1.30
C LEU A 248 9.14 9.91 -2.07
N LEU A 249 8.06 10.51 -1.57
CA LEU A 249 7.40 11.65 -2.19
C LEU A 249 8.32 12.89 -2.22
N ALA A 250 9.02 13.19 -1.12
CA ALA A 250 9.95 14.32 -1.04
C ALA A 250 11.11 14.20 -2.04
N MET A 251 11.75 13.02 -2.15
CA MET A 251 12.77 12.77 -3.17
C MET A 251 12.19 12.91 -4.59
N SER A 252 11.00 12.35 -4.82
CA SER A 252 10.37 12.34 -6.14
C SER A 252 10.03 13.75 -6.64
N LEU A 253 9.49 14.60 -5.77
CA LEU A 253 9.23 16.01 -6.07
C LEU A 253 10.54 16.79 -6.28
N GLY A 254 11.60 16.46 -5.52
CA GLY A 254 12.93 17.04 -5.67
C GLY A 254 13.54 16.78 -7.05
N PHE A 255 13.52 15.52 -7.53
CA PHE A 255 14.04 15.17 -8.86
C PHE A 255 13.22 15.81 -9.97
N VAL A 256 11.88 15.73 -9.91
CA VAL A 256 11.01 16.40 -10.90
C VAL A 256 11.21 17.91 -10.94
N TRP A 257 11.51 18.55 -9.80
CA TRP A 257 11.84 19.98 -9.76
C TRP A 257 13.21 20.30 -10.37
N ARG A 258 14.25 19.48 -10.06
CA ARG A 258 15.58 19.57 -10.68
C ARG A 258 15.49 19.47 -12.21
N ASP A 259 14.78 18.45 -12.70
CA ASP A 259 14.74 18.13 -14.14
C ASP A 259 13.93 19.16 -14.92
N ARG A 260 12.85 19.69 -14.31
CA ARG A 260 12.11 20.85 -14.86
C ARG A 260 12.96 22.12 -14.91
N ARG A 261 13.86 22.32 -13.93
CA ARG A 261 14.77 23.46 -13.92
C ARG A 261 15.82 23.35 -15.02
N ALA A 262 16.49 22.20 -15.14
CA ALA A 262 17.47 21.96 -16.20
C ALA A 262 16.89 22.25 -17.60
N ARG A 263 15.72 21.67 -17.92
CA ARG A 263 15.00 21.89 -19.20
C ARG A 263 14.59 23.34 -19.44
N ARG A 264 14.30 24.09 -18.37
CA ARG A 264 14.00 25.52 -18.47
C ARG A 264 15.26 26.31 -18.79
N ASP A 265 16.34 26.05 -18.08
CA ASP A 265 17.61 26.75 -18.24
C ASP A 265 18.21 26.48 -19.65
N GLU A 266 18.06 25.25 -20.18
CA GLU A 266 18.31 24.89 -21.60
C GLU A 266 17.47 25.75 -22.57
N SER A 267 16.14 25.80 -22.40
CA SER A 267 15.23 26.53 -23.28
C SER A 267 15.47 28.06 -23.31
N VAL A 268 16.00 28.63 -22.22
CA VAL A 268 16.37 30.05 -22.15
C VAL A 268 17.72 30.31 -22.81
N GLY A 269 18.66 29.36 -22.71
CA GLY A 269 19.92 29.41 -23.46
C GLY A 269 19.69 29.43 -24.97
N ASP A 270 18.86 28.52 -25.47
CA ASP A 270 18.55 28.39 -26.91
C ASP A 270 17.80 29.63 -27.43
N ALA A 271 16.85 30.17 -26.65
CA ALA A 271 16.12 31.40 -26.97
C ALA A 271 17.02 32.65 -27.04
N ASN A 272 18.06 32.75 -26.20
CA ASN A 272 19.06 33.81 -26.28
C ASN A 272 20.15 33.56 -27.34
N GLY A 273 20.35 32.31 -27.77
CA GLY A 273 21.38 31.93 -28.74
C GLY A 273 21.08 32.37 -30.17
N ASN A 274 19.80 32.54 -30.53
CA ASN A 274 19.35 32.79 -31.90
C ASN A 274 19.53 34.25 -32.38
N GLY A 275 20.51 34.98 -31.82
CA GLY A 275 20.80 36.39 -32.11
C GLY A 275 21.89 36.64 -33.16
N THR A 276 22.66 35.62 -33.56
CA THR A 276 23.80 35.78 -34.49
C THR A 276 23.84 34.71 -35.56
N ALA A 277 23.23 34.99 -36.72
CA ALA A 277 23.47 34.25 -37.95
C ALA A 277 24.51 34.97 -38.82
N PRO A 278 25.65 34.34 -39.15
CA PRO A 278 26.43 34.63 -40.34
C PRO A 278 25.94 33.77 -41.53
N SER A 279 26.03 34.31 -42.74
CA SER A 279 25.46 33.69 -43.96
C SER A 279 26.45 32.86 -44.79
N SER A 280 25.87 32.02 -45.67
CA SER A 280 26.39 31.58 -46.99
C SER A 280 27.57 30.58 -47.09
N ASP A 281 27.44 29.73 -48.12
CA ASP A 281 28.45 28.98 -48.89
C ASP A 281 29.32 27.92 -48.17
N ARG A 282 29.20 26.61 -48.48
CA ARG A 282 29.43 26.04 -49.83
C ARG A 282 28.77 24.66 -50.11
N THR A 283 27.83 24.66 -51.07
CA THR A 283 27.61 23.73 -52.23
C THR A 283 27.56 22.18 -52.11
N PRO A 284 26.72 21.49 -52.94
CA PRO A 284 26.50 20.03 -52.91
C PRO A 284 27.21 19.20 -54.03
N LEU A 285 27.34 17.89 -53.81
CA LEU A 285 27.69 16.76 -54.72
C LEU A 285 27.29 15.45 -53.98
N LEU A 286 26.78 14.33 -54.52
CA LEU A 286 26.15 13.85 -55.79
C LEU A 286 24.96 12.91 -55.35
N ASN A 287 23.96 12.46 -56.12
CA ASN A 287 23.77 12.00 -57.50
C ASN A 287 24.16 10.52 -57.78
N ASP A 288 23.28 9.78 -58.48
CA ASP A 288 23.20 8.31 -58.51
C ASP A 288 24.25 7.55 -59.35
N ALA A 289 24.58 6.33 -58.90
CA ALA A 289 25.13 5.18 -59.65
C ALA A 289 25.23 3.96 -58.70
N THR A 290 24.74 2.75 -58.99
CA THR A 290 23.98 2.20 -60.14
C THR A 290 22.95 1.18 -59.65
#